data_AF-A0A6M0FS77-F1
#
_entry.id   AF-A0A6M0FS77-F1
#
_cell.length_a   1.000
_cell.length_b   1.000
_cell.length_c   1.000
_cell.angle_alpha   90.00
_cell.angle_beta   90.00
_cell.angle_gamma   90.00
#
_symmetry.space_group_name_H-M   'P 1'
#
loop_
_entity.id
_entity.type
_entity.pdbx_description
1 polymer ?
#
loop_
_entity_poly.entity_id
_entity_poly.type
_entity_poly.pdbx_seq_one_letter_code
_entity_poly.pdbx_strand_id
1 'polypeptide(L)'
;MLMLEESEIVYEILQEKDLGQTINCLVDVFPSAEPIFSSLKVTPSEFYPFAEMICQKAVAEGLSHIAKDSVTSEVAGFIISDHLSSEFYEEISKNVSQKFEICFQVLKELHQQYEMEKKVVNSKIFHVGLLGSREKYRGKKIGNKLGKLPSIKSKIMMLAFSSPPVHPI
;
A
#
# COMPACT_ATOMS: atom_id res chain seq x y z
N MET A 1 -5.50 -3.44 -38.75
CA MET A 1 -6.30 -3.67 -37.53
C MET A 1 -5.33 -4.21 -36.48
N LEU A 2 -4.73 -3.32 -35.69
CA LEU A 2 -3.80 -3.73 -34.63
C LEU A 2 -4.64 -4.17 -33.43
N MET A 3 -4.76 -5.48 -33.23
CA MET A 3 -5.22 -6.00 -31.94
C MET A 3 -4.09 -5.74 -30.94
N LEU A 4 -4.25 -4.69 -30.14
CA LEU A 4 -3.39 -4.48 -28.96
C LEU A 4 -3.71 -5.64 -28.00
N GLU A 5 -2.74 -6.53 -27.84
CA GLU A 5 -2.76 -7.59 -26.83
C GLU A 5 -3.27 -7.02 -25.50
N GLU A 6 -4.33 -7.60 -24.95
CA GLU A 6 -4.79 -7.27 -23.60
C GLU A 6 -3.65 -7.66 -22.66
N SER A 7 -2.84 -6.69 -22.23
CA SER A 7 -1.66 -7.02 -21.43
C SER A 7 -2.07 -7.77 -20.16
N GLU A 8 -1.55 -8.99 -20.04
CA GLU A 8 -1.80 -9.86 -18.91
C GLU A 8 -1.08 -9.27 -17.69
N ILE A 9 -1.80 -9.14 -16.58
CA ILE A 9 -1.22 -8.64 -15.33
C ILE A 9 -0.73 -9.84 -14.53
N VAL A 10 0.58 -9.88 -14.25
CA VAL A 10 1.21 -10.90 -13.41
C VAL A 10 1.27 -10.40 -11.97
N TYR A 11 0.94 -11.28 -11.03
CA TYR A 11 0.98 -10.97 -9.59
C TYR A 11 2.14 -11.72 -8.95
N GLU A 12 3.07 -10.99 -8.34
CA GLU A 12 4.24 -11.58 -7.67
C GLU A 12 4.48 -10.94 -6.30
N ILE A 13 5.24 -11.63 -5.45
CA ILE A 13 5.72 -11.05 -4.18
C ILE A 13 6.67 -9.90 -4.55
N LEU A 14 6.60 -8.79 -3.82
CA LEU A 14 7.54 -7.68 -4.00
C LEU A 14 8.98 -8.15 -3.73
N GLN A 15 9.90 -7.87 -4.65
CA GLN A 15 11.31 -8.23 -4.55
C GLN A 15 12.19 -6.98 -4.73
N GLU A 16 13.46 -7.08 -4.32
CA GLU A 16 14.45 -6.00 -4.44
C GLU A 16 14.57 -5.47 -5.88
N LYS A 17 14.50 -6.36 -6.88
CA LYS A 17 14.54 -6.00 -8.31
C LYS A 17 13.41 -5.03 -8.74
N ASP A 18 12.30 -5.01 -8.01
CA ASP A 18 11.10 -4.22 -8.32
C ASP A 18 10.99 -2.95 -7.48
N LEU A 19 11.87 -2.79 -6.47
CA LEU A 19 11.78 -1.77 -5.43
C LEU A 19 11.59 -0.35 -6.00
N GLY A 20 12.47 0.06 -6.91
CA GLY A 20 12.40 1.40 -7.51
C GLY A 20 11.11 1.65 -8.29
N GLN A 21 10.59 0.64 -9.00
CA GLN A 21 9.32 0.78 -9.73
C GLN A 21 8.12 0.85 -8.78
N THR A 22 8.15 0.09 -7.68
CA THR A 22 7.09 0.11 -6.67
C THR A 22 7.07 1.42 -5.90
N ILE A 23 8.23 1.99 -5.54
CA ILE A 23 8.33 3.32 -4.91
C ILE A 23 7.69 4.38 -5.82
N ASN A 24 8.07 4.38 -7.10
CA ASN A 24 7.49 5.30 -8.09
C ASN A 24 5.97 5.10 -8.22
N CYS A 25 5.50 3.85 -8.26
CA CYS A 25 4.07 3.55 -8.31
C CYS A 25 3.33 4.06 -7.06
N LEU A 26 3.91 3.95 -5.86
CA LEU A 26 3.34 4.51 -4.64
C LEU A 26 3.23 6.03 -4.73
N VAL A 27 4.33 6.68 -5.10
CA VAL A 27 4.45 8.14 -5.19
C VAL A 27 3.51 8.73 -6.26
N ASP A 28 3.30 8.02 -7.37
CA ASP A 28 2.37 8.42 -8.43
C ASP A 28 0.90 8.33 -7.97
N VAL A 29 0.58 7.36 -7.11
CA VAL A 29 -0.81 7.02 -6.76
C VAL A 29 -1.26 7.71 -5.48
N PHE A 30 -0.52 7.54 -4.39
CA PHE A 30 -1.04 7.83 -3.04
C PHE A 30 -1.25 9.30 -2.72
N PRO A 31 -0.32 10.23 -3.02
CA PRO A 31 -0.49 11.64 -2.65
C PRO A 31 -1.78 12.28 -3.18
N SER A 32 -2.28 11.80 -4.33
CA SER A 32 -3.51 12.31 -4.95
C SER A 32 -4.76 11.48 -4.65
N ALA A 33 -4.63 10.19 -4.32
CA ALA A 33 -5.75 9.27 -4.12
C ALA A 33 -6.14 9.05 -2.65
N GLU A 34 -5.22 9.28 -1.72
CA GLU A 34 -5.45 9.13 -0.28
C GLU A 34 -6.03 10.45 0.28
N PRO A 35 -7.23 10.45 0.90
CA PRO A 35 -7.92 11.67 1.30
C PRO A 35 -7.15 12.56 2.28
N ILE A 36 -6.40 11.98 3.24
CA ILE A 36 -5.65 12.76 4.23
C ILE A 36 -4.48 13.47 3.54
N PHE A 37 -3.66 12.76 2.77
CA PHE A 37 -2.51 13.29 2.04
C PHE A 37 -2.92 14.30 0.98
N SER A 38 -4.00 14.04 0.24
CA SER A 38 -4.56 14.99 -0.72
C SER A 38 -5.05 16.27 -0.03
N SER A 39 -5.74 16.15 1.11
CA SER A 39 -6.23 17.32 1.87
C SER A 39 -5.08 18.16 2.45
N LEU A 40 -3.99 17.51 2.84
CA LEU A 40 -2.77 18.15 3.34
C LEU A 40 -1.83 18.64 2.23
N LYS A 41 -2.21 18.45 0.96
CA LYS A 41 -1.41 18.80 -0.22
C LYS A 41 0.02 18.26 -0.11
N VAL A 42 0.13 16.98 0.26
CA VAL A 42 1.40 16.26 0.25
C VAL A 42 1.84 16.14 -1.20
N THR A 43 3.06 16.60 -1.51
CA THR A 43 3.62 16.46 -2.85
C THR A 43 4.25 15.08 -3.04
N PRO A 44 4.44 14.63 -4.29
CA PRO A 44 5.22 13.43 -4.59
C PRO A 44 6.61 13.42 -3.93
N SER A 45 7.31 14.57 -3.93
CA SER A 45 8.63 14.69 -3.29
C SER A 45 8.58 14.60 -1.77
N GLU A 46 7.51 15.09 -1.13
CA GLU A 46 7.30 14.93 0.31
C GLU A 46 6.93 13.49 0.69
N PHE A 47 6.27 12.75 -0.21
CA PHE A 47 5.86 11.36 0.00
C PHE A 47 6.97 10.35 -0.29
N TYR A 48 7.93 10.68 -1.15
CA TYR A 48 8.98 9.76 -1.57
C TYR A 48 9.75 9.10 -0.40
N PRO A 49 10.23 9.83 0.64
CA PRO A 49 10.95 9.20 1.75
C PRO A 49 10.12 8.13 2.48
N PHE A 50 8.82 8.40 2.65
CA PHE A 50 7.90 7.43 3.23
C PHE A 50 7.73 6.20 2.32
N ALA A 51 7.54 6.42 1.02
CA ALA A 51 7.40 5.35 0.04
C ALA A 51 8.66 4.48 -0.05
N GLU A 52 9.84 5.07 0.04
CA GLU A 52 11.11 4.35 0.06
C GLU A 52 11.23 3.45 1.30
N MET A 53 11.06 4.01 2.49
CA MET A 53 11.14 3.27 3.75
C MET A 53 10.15 2.10 3.80
N ILE A 54 8.88 2.35 3.42
CA ILE A 54 7.85 1.31 3.48
C ILE A 54 8.13 0.19 2.47
N CYS A 55 8.63 0.52 1.27
CA CYS A 55 8.93 -0.49 0.26
C CYS A 55 10.16 -1.33 0.63
N GLN A 56 11.20 -0.72 1.22
CA GLN A 56 12.37 -1.45 1.72
C GLN A 56 11.99 -2.46 2.80
N LYS A 57 11.17 -2.03 3.78
CA LYS A 57 10.60 -2.94 4.79
C LYS A 57 9.77 -4.04 4.14
N ALA A 58 8.91 -3.69 3.19
CA ALA A 58 8.03 -4.63 2.50
C ALA A 58 8.80 -5.73 1.74
N VAL A 59 9.94 -5.40 1.13
CA VAL A 59 10.86 -6.37 0.53
C VAL A 59 11.46 -7.27 1.61
N ALA A 60 11.99 -6.69 2.69
CA ALA A 60 12.63 -7.44 3.78
C ALA A 60 11.67 -8.44 4.46
N GLU A 61 10.39 -8.10 4.57
CA GLU A 61 9.38 -8.96 5.19
C GLU A 61 8.80 -10.01 4.24
N GLY A 62 8.85 -9.79 2.92
CA GLY A 62 8.32 -10.72 1.92
C GLY A 62 6.79 -10.92 2.00
N LEU A 63 6.07 -9.95 2.57
CA LEU A 63 4.62 -10.01 2.81
C LEU A 63 3.80 -9.30 1.73
N SER A 64 4.44 -8.37 1.01
CA SER A 64 3.79 -7.48 0.06
C SER A 64 3.78 -8.07 -1.35
N HIS A 65 2.80 -7.67 -2.16
CA HIS A 65 2.67 -8.15 -3.54
C HIS A 65 2.55 -6.97 -4.51
N ILE A 66 3.00 -7.21 -5.73
CA ILE A 66 2.88 -6.28 -6.85
C ILE A 66 2.13 -6.92 -7.99
N ALA A 67 1.53 -6.05 -8.80
CA ALA A 67 0.93 -6.38 -10.07
C ALA A 67 1.81 -5.77 -11.16
N LYS A 68 2.26 -6.57 -12.13
CA LYS A 68 3.10 -6.11 -13.24
C LYS A 68 2.45 -6.38 -14.57
N ASP A 69 2.64 -5.46 -15.49
CA ASP A 69 2.33 -5.67 -16.89
C ASP A 69 3.33 -6.68 -17.47
N SER A 70 2.82 -7.79 -18.01
CA SER A 70 3.64 -8.87 -18.58
C SER A 70 4.48 -8.42 -19.78
N VAL A 71 4.02 -7.41 -20.53
CA VAL A 71 4.67 -6.95 -21.76
C VAL A 71 5.76 -5.94 -21.42
N THR A 72 5.46 -4.96 -20.57
CA THR A 72 6.39 -3.87 -20.25
C THR A 72 7.24 -4.14 -19.01
N SER A 73 6.91 -5.18 -18.24
CA SER A 73 7.46 -5.43 -16.90
C SER A 73 7.26 -4.28 -15.91
N GLU A 74 6.32 -3.37 -16.21
CA GLU A 74 6.05 -2.20 -15.40
C GLU A 74 5.17 -2.56 -14.20
N VAL A 75 5.48 -2.02 -13.02
CA VAL A 75 4.60 -2.13 -11.86
C VAL A 75 3.31 -1.34 -12.10
N ALA A 76 2.21 -2.07 -12.24
CA ALA A 76 0.86 -1.59 -12.48
C ALA A 76 0.09 -1.30 -11.18
N GLY A 77 0.47 -1.94 -10.07
CA GLY A 77 -0.10 -1.73 -8.76
C GLY A 77 0.58 -2.53 -7.67
N PHE A 78 0.16 -2.32 -6.43
CA PHE A 78 0.79 -2.87 -5.25
C PHE A 78 -0.22 -3.09 -4.13
N ILE A 79 0.12 -4.03 -3.25
CA ILE A 79 -0.44 -4.16 -1.91
C ILE A 79 0.74 -4.26 -0.95
N ILE A 80 0.90 -3.23 -0.12
CA ILE A 80 1.90 -3.20 0.93
C ILE A 80 1.28 -3.70 2.21
N SER A 81 1.88 -4.74 2.75
CA SER A 81 1.45 -5.42 3.95
C SER A 81 2.61 -5.59 4.91
N ASP A 82 2.30 -5.48 6.19
CA ASP A 82 3.26 -5.58 7.28
C ASP A 82 2.70 -6.40 8.44
N HIS A 83 3.57 -6.65 9.42
CA HIS A 83 3.12 -6.98 10.76
C HIS A 83 2.89 -5.68 11.51
N LEU A 84 1.66 -5.47 11.98
CA LEU A 84 1.29 -4.29 12.72
C LEU A 84 2.15 -4.18 13.99
N SER A 85 3.03 -3.19 14.07
CA SER A 85 3.83 -2.87 15.26
C SER A 85 3.94 -1.37 15.46
N SER A 86 3.84 -0.92 16.73
CA SER A 86 3.94 0.49 17.10
C SER A 86 5.33 1.08 16.82
N GLU A 87 6.38 0.26 16.93
CA GLU A 87 7.79 0.67 16.76
C GLU A 87 8.06 1.24 15.35
N PHE A 88 7.46 0.65 14.32
CA PHE A 88 7.69 1.08 12.95
C PHE A 88 7.07 2.45 12.66
N TYR A 89 5.88 2.74 13.20
CA TYR A 89 5.25 4.06 13.05
C TYR A 89 6.05 5.17 13.75
N GLU A 90 6.72 4.86 14.86
CA GLU A 90 7.60 5.80 15.56
C GLU A 90 8.91 6.07 14.79
N GLU A 91 9.42 5.09 14.05
CA GLU A 91 10.58 5.28 13.18
C GLU A 91 10.24 6.13 11.95
N ILE A 92 9.09 5.86 11.32
CA ILE A 92 8.62 6.64 10.18
C ILE A 92 8.40 8.11 10.58
N SER A 93 7.73 8.37 11.70
CA SER A 93 7.35 9.74 12.09
C SER A 93 8.56 10.67 12.27
N LYS A 94 9.75 10.13 12.56
CA LYS A 94 11.00 10.89 12.69
C LYS A 94 11.61 11.31 11.35
N ASN A 95 11.27 10.62 10.25
CA ASN A 95 11.97 10.72 8.97
C ASN A 95 11.09 11.26 7.83
N VAL A 96 9.83 11.63 8.11
CA VAL A 96 8.90 12.16 7.10
C VAL A 96 8.44 13.58 7.43
N SER A 97 7.79 14.23 6.45
CA SER A 97 7.21 15.57 6.64
C SER A 97 6.24 15.60 7.82
N GLN A 98 6.23 16.69 8.59
CA GLN A 98 5.29 16.92 9.70
C GLN A 98 3.82 16.82 9.27
N LYS A 99 3.51 17.02 7.98
CA LYS A 99 2.15 16.78 7.44
C LYS A 99 1.66 15.35 7.74
N PHE A 100 2.56 14.37 7.82
CA PHE A 100 2.21 12.97 8.05
C PHE A 100 1.86 12.71 9.52
N GLU A 101 2.30 13.57 10.44
CA GLU A 101 2.06 13.41 11.87
C GLU A 101 0.56 13.32 12.20
N ILE A 102 -0.25 14.15 11.55
CA ILE A 102 -1.72 14.13 11.68
C ILE A 102 -2.28 12.76 11.24
N CYS A 103 -1.80 12.25 10.10
CA CYS A 103 -2.23 10.95 9.57
C CYS A 103 -1.85 9.82 10.54
N PHE A 104 -0.60 9.80 11.00
CA PHE A 104 -0.12 8.77 11.91
C PHE A 104 -0.76 8.84 13.29
N GLN A 105 -1.06 10.04 13.79
CA GLN A 105 -1.77 10.19 15.05
C GLN A 105 -3.18 9.59 14.97
N VAL A 106 -3.93 9.89 13.90
CA VAL A 106 -5.26 9.29 13.67
C VAL A 106 -5.16 7.77 13.56
N LEU A 107 -4.21 7.24 12.78
CA LEU A 107 -4.01 5.79 12.63
C LEU A 107 -3.60 5.13 13.96
N LYS A 108 -2.75 5.79 14.76
CA LYS A 108 -2.31 5.31 16.07
C LYS A 108 -3.48 5.24 17.06
N GLU A 109 -4.31 6.28 17.13
CA GLU A 109 -5.48 6.30 18.01
C GLU A 109 -6.49 5.20 17.62
N LEU A 110 -6.77 5.03 16.33
CA LEU A 110 -7.63 3.95 15.82
C LEU A 110 -7.08 2.56 16.15
N HIS A 111 -5.76 2.39 16.00
CA HIS A 111 -5.10 1.13 16.31
C HIS A 111 -5.18 0.80 17.81
N GLN A 112 -4.88 1.76 18.67
CA GLN A 112 -4.96 1.59 20.13
C GLN A 112 -6.37 1.23 20.59
N GLN A 113 -7.39 1.89 20.02
CA GLN A 113 -8.79 1.56 20.30
C GLN A 113 -9.12 0.12 19.90
N TYR A 114 -8.68 -0.32 18.72
CA TYR A 114 -8.88 -1.70 18.27
C TYR A 114 -8.21 -2.72 19.19
N GLU A 115 -6.96 -2.49 19.61
CA GLU A 115 -6.25 -3.40 20.51
C GLU A 115 -6.95 -3.54 21.86
N MET A 116 -7.41 -2.41 22.42
CA MET A 116 -8.17 -2.38 23.68
C MET A 116 -9.47 -3.17 23.57
N GLU A 117 -10.25 -2.96 22.49
CA GLU A 117 -11.53 -3.65 22.29
C GLU A 117 -11.36 -5.15 22.05
N LYS A 118 -10.36 -5.54 21.24
CA LYS A 118 -10.18 -6.93 20.83
C LYS A 118 -9.36 -7.76 21.81
N LYS A 119 -8.83 -7.16 22.89
CA LYS A 119 -7.92 -7.79 23.85
C LYS A 119 -6.78 -8.53 23.14
N VAL A 120 -6.29 -7.93 22.06
CA VAL A 120 -5.20 -8.49 21.27
C VAL A 120 -3.94 -8.33 22.11
N VAL A 121 -3.37 -9.45 22.56
CA VAL A 121 -2.09 -9.47 23.27
C VAL A 121 -1.09 -10.23 22.41
N ASN A 122 -0.04 -9.55 21.96
CA ASN A 122 1.14 -10.16 21.32
C ASN A 122 0.94 -10.97 20.03
N SER A 123 -0.22 -10.90 19.36
CA SER A 123 -0.37 -11.57 18.06
C SER A 123 0.13 -10.66 16.94
N LYS A 124 1.06 -11.15 16.10
CA LYS A 124 1.45 -10.53 14.84
C LYS A 124 0.25 -10.50 13.88
N ILE A 125 -0.58 -9.46 13.97
CA ILE A 125 -1.68 -9.24 13.03
C ILE A 125 -1.09 -8.90 11.66
N PHE A 126 -1.63 -9.52 10.63
CA PHE A 126 -1.30 -9.15 9.26
C PHE A 126 -2.08 -7.92 8.90
N HIS A 127 -1.39 -6.85 8.55
CA HIS A 127 -2.01 -5.58 8.26
C HIS A 127 -1.76 -5.20 6.80
N VAL A 128 -2.83 -4.80 6.12
CA VAL A 128 -2.75 -4.26 4.76
C VAL A 128 -2.79 -2.75 4.90
N GLY A 129 -1.61 -2.13 4.83
CA GLY A 129 -1.46 -0.69 5.04
C GLY A 129 -1.74 0.13 3.79
N LEU A 130 -1.25 -0.30 2.62
CA LEU A 130 -1.38 0.47 1.37
C LEU A 130 -1.83 -0.44 0.23
N LEU A 131 -2.81 0.02 -0.55
CA LEU A 131 -3.31 -0.68 -1.74
C LEU A 131 -3.56 0.34 -2.84
N GLY A 132 -2.98 0.11 -4.02
CA GLY A 132 -3.11 1.04 -5.13
C GLY A 132 -2.79 0.44 -6.49
N SER A 133 -3.23 1.12 -7.54
CA SER A 133 -2.88 0.81 -8.93
C SER A 133 -2.82 2.08 -9.75
N ARG A 134 -1.91 2.15 -10.72
CA ARG A 134 -1.80 3.31 -11.61
C ARG A 134 -3.07 3.49 -12.44
N GLU A 135 -3.42 4.75 -12.69
CA GLU A 135 -4.63 5.15 -13.39
C GLU A 135 -4.76 4.53 -14.78
N LYS A 136 -3.65 4.40 -15.52
CA LYS A 136 -3.63 3.78 -16.86
C LYS A 136 -4.03 2.30 -16.87
N TYR A 137 -4.05 1.64 -15.71
CA TYR A 137 -4.53 0.26 -15.56
C TYR A 137 -5.93 0.18 -14.92
N ARG A 138 -6.65 1.30 -14.85
CA ARG A 138 -8.05 1.34 -14.39
C ARG A 138 -8.90 0.34 -15.19
N GLY A 139 -9.90 -0.24 -14.52
CA GLY A 139 -10.79 -1.25 -15.12
C GLY A 139 -10.24 -2.68 -15.06
N LYS A 140 -8.93 -2.89 -14.89
CA LYS A 140 -8.32 -4.24 -14.74
C LYS A 140 -8.55 -4.91 -13.39
N LYS A 141 -9.22 -4.23 -12.46
CA LYS A 141 -9.56 -4.69 -11.10
C LYS A 141 -8.32 -5.15 -10.30
N ILE A 142 -7.18 -4.47 -10.49
CA ILE A 142 -5.88 -4.84 -9.88
C ILE A 142 -5.97 -4.90 -8.36
N GLY A 143 -6.45 -3.84 -7.69
CA GLY A 143 -6.57 -3.82 -6.23
C GLY A 143 -7.45 -4.96 -5.68
N ASN A 144 -8.56 -5.26 -6.36
CA ASN A 144 -9.45 -6.36 -5.99
C ASN A 144 -8.78 -7.74 -6.13
N LYS A 145 -7.93 -7.92 -7.14
CA LYS A 145 -7.19 -9.17 -7.35
C LYS A 145 -6.07 -9.33 -6.31
N LEU A 146 -5.31 -8.27 -6.04
CA LEU A 146 -4.28 -8.23 -5.01
C LEU A 146 -4.84 -8.57 -3.62
N GLY A 147 -5.93 -7.91 -3.19
CA GLY A 147 -6.57 -8.19 -1.90
C GLY A 147 -7.19 -9.59 -1.79
N LYS A 148 -7.32 -10.32 -2.91
CA LYS A 148 -7.88 -11.68 -2.95
C LYS A 148 -6.84 -12.78 -3.10
N LEU A 149 -5.55 -12.44 -3.16
CA LEU A 149 -4.48 -13.44 -3.25
C LEU A 149 -4.54 -14.39 -2.05
N PRO A 150 -4.29 -15.70 -2.23
CA PRO A 150 -4.37 -16.68 -1.15
C PRO A 150 -3.50 -16.32 0.06
N SER A 151 -2.29 -15.82 -0.21
CA SER A 151 -1.31 -15.34 0.78
C SER A 151 -1.81 -14.17 1.65
N ILE A 152 -2.78 -13.41 1.14
CA ILE A 152 -3.44 -12.28 1.82
C ILE A 152 -4.71 -12.77 2.54
N LYS A 153 -5.56 -13.53 1.86
CA LYS A 153 -6.86 -14.00 2.38
C LYS A 153 -6.76 -14.90 3.60
N SER A 154 -5.68 -15.68 3.73
CA SER A 154 -5.55 -16.67 4.81
C SER A 154 -5.11 -16.07 6.15
N LYS A 155 -4.96 -14.75 6.26
CA LYS A 155 -4.44 -14.07 7.44
C LYS A 155 -5.51 -13.22 8.12
N ILE A 156 -5.42 -13.07 9.45
CA ILE A 156 -6.24 -12.12 10.21
C ILE A 156 -5.82 -10.72 9.76
N MET A 157 -6.73 -10.04 9.05
CA MET A 157 -6.45 -8.82 8.30
C MET A 157 -7.10 -7.61 8.97
N MET A 158 -6.29 -6.58 9.25
CA MET A 158 -6.78 -5.23 9.49
C MET A 158 -6.63 -4.40 8.22
N LEU A 159 -7.69 -3.70 7.84
CA LEU A 159 -7.71 -2.76 6.71
C LEU A 159 -8.07 -1.38 7.24
N ALA A 160 -7.15 -0.43 7.13
CA ALA A 160 -7.44 0.98 7.31
C ALA A 160 -7.84 1.57 5.96
N PHE A 161 -9.15 1.60 5.66
CA PHE A 161 -9.64 2.30 4.48
C PHE A 161 -9.88 3.77 4.82
N SER A 162 -9.06 4.66 4.27
CA SER A 162 -9.36 6.09 4.28
C SER A 162 -10.11 6.53 3.02
N SER A 163 -9.92 5.83 1.88
CA SER A 163 -10.61 6.11 0.62
C SER A 163 -11.94 5.34 0.53
N PRO A 164 -13.04 5.96 0.05
CA PRO A 164 -14.26 5.22 -0.27
C PRO A 164 -13.98 4.18 -1.37
N PRO A 165 -14.67 3.03 -1.39
CA PRO A 165 -14.55 2.09 -2.50
C PRO A 165 -14.87 2.82 -3.81
N VAL A 166 -13.98 2.71 -4.79
CA VAL A 166 -14.23 3.22 -6.14
C VAL A 166 -15.43 2.44 -6.67
N HIS A 167 -16.62 3.07 -6.67
CA HIS A 167 -17.84 2.46 -7.18
C HIS A 167 -17.59 1.97 -8.61
N PRO A 168 -18.07 0.77 -8.99
CA PRO A 168 -18.18 0.45 -10.39
C PRO A 168 -19.19 1.43 -11.01
N ILE A 169 -18.83 2.00 -12.15
CA ILE A 169 -19.77 2.70 -13.04
C ILE A 169 -20.87 1.71 -13.42
#